data_AF-A0A847BQ36-F1
#
_entry.id   AF-A0A847BQ36-F1
#
_cell.length_a   1.000
_cell.length_b   1.000
_cell.length_c   1.000
_cell.angle_alpha   90.00
_cell.angle_beta   90.00
_cell.angle_gamma   90.00
#
_symmetry.space_group_name_H-M   'P 1'
#
loop_
_entity.id
_entity.type
_entity.pdbx_description
1 polymer ?
#
loop_
_entity_poly.entity_id
_entity_poly.type
_entity_poly.pdbx_seq_one_letter_code
_entity_poly.pdbx_strand_id
1 'polypeptide(L)'
;MTKNKGILIKNIYYMLSYAFKNLQQNNYESVAAEDFESVQDLFAAILYKGTAQQLKQGLHREYIPYNESLVFMRGKIDLPGTIQNRMQRKQRLVCEYDELSENNIYNQILKTTMFYLLQDAEVKKERK
;
A
#
# COMPACT_ATOMS: atom_id res chain seq x y z
N MET A 1 22.66 16.35 -25.28
CA MET A 1 22.87 15.02 -25.90
C MET A 1 23.55 14.09 -24.89
N THR A 2 22.80 13.38 -24.06
CA THR A 2 23.33 12.34 -23.19
C THR A 2 23.55 11.08 -24.02
N LYS A 3 24.76 10.97 -24.57
CA LYS A 3 25.22 9.88 -25.43
C LYS A 3 25.81 8.77 -24.56
N ASN A 4 24.97 8.07 -23.81
CA ASN A 4 25.23 6.68 -23.43
C ASN A 4 24.28 5.85 -24.29
N LYS A 5 24.77 4.79 -24.96
CA LYS A 5 23.94 3.86 -25.76
C LYS A 5 23.08 3.00 -24.82
N GLY A 6 22.27 3.65 -23.99
CA GLY A 6 21.34 3.06 -23.04
C GLY A 6 19.98 2.88 -23.70
N ILE A 7 19.29 1.82 -23.31
CA ILE A 7 17.92 1.55 -23.70
C ILE A 7 17.06 2.78 -23.37
N LEU A 8 16.23 3.24 -24.31
CA LEU A 8 15.27 4.31 -24.04
C LEU A 8 14.36 3.88 -22.88
N ILE A 9 14.12 4.75 -21.91
CA ILE A 9 13.30 4.42 -20.73
C ILE A 9 11.89 3.98 -21.15
N LYS A 10 11.38 4.54 -22.25
CA LYS A 10 10.14 4.10 -22.89
C LYS A 10 10.16 2.61 -23.30
N ASN A 11 11.30 2.08 -23.75
CA ASN A 11 11.44 0.65 -24.06
C ASN A 11 11.38 -0.21 -22.79
N ILE A 12 11.85 0.30 -21.65
CA ILE A 12 11.71 -0.37 -20.35
C ILE A 12 10.23 -0.47 -19.99
N TYR A 13 9.46 0.60 -20.15
CA TYR A 13 8.00 0.55 -19.97
C TYR A 13 7.36 -0.54 -20.85
N TYR A 14 7.70 -0.62 -22.14
CA TYR A 14 7.14 -1.63 -23.02
C TYR A 14 7.52 -3.06 -22.61
N MET A 15 8.78 -3.31 -22.24
CA MET A 15 9.21 -4.62 -21.72
C MET A 15 8.46 -5.00 -20.45
N LEU A 16 8.26 -4.04 -19.54
CA LEU A 16 7.45 -4.26 -18.33
C LEU A 16 5.98 -4.50 -18.68
N SER A 17 5.40 -3.79 -19.64
CA SER A 17 4.01 -3.99 -20.06
C SER A 17 3.78 -5.36 -20.69
N TYR A 18 4.83 -5.95 -21.28
CA TYR A 18 4.80 -7.32 -21.77
C TYR A 18 4.88 -8.34 -20.62
N ALA A 19 5.78 -8.13 -19.67
CA ALA A 19 5.96 -9.02 -18.51
C ALA A 19 4.79 -8.95 -17.52
N PHE A 20 4.21 -7.77 -17.33
CA PHE A 20 3.16 -7.46 -16.35
C PHE A 20 1.89 -6.99 -17.06
N LYS A 21 0.94 -7.91 -17.25
CA LYS A 21 -0.34 -7.66 -17.93
C LYS A 21 -1.13 -6.48 -17.33
N ASN A 22 -0.96 -6.17 -16.05
CA ASN A 22 -1.67 -5.08 -15.38
C ASN A 22 -1.34 -3.70 -15.98
N LEU A 23 -0.16 -3.52 -16.57
CA LEU A 23 0.24 -2.28 -17.24
C LEU A 23 -0.38 -2.10 -18.64
N GLN A 24 -1.10 -3.12 -19.14
CA GLN A 24 -1.84 -3.05 -20.40
C GLN A 24 -3.28 -2.53 -20.22
N GLN A 25 -3.70 -2.23 -18.99
CA GLN A 25 -5.02 -1.66 -18.72
C GLN A 25 -5.09 -0.19 -19.19
N ASN A 26 -6.26 0.24 -19.66
CA ASN A 26 -6.49 1.59 -20.24
C ASN A 26 -6.02 2.76 -19.33
N ASN A 27 -5.92 2.54 -18.02
CA ASN A 27 -5.47 3.55 -17.06
C ASN A 27 -4.00 3.95 -17.20
N TYR A 28 -3.18 3.18 -17.94
CA TYR A 28 -1.76 3.44 -18.15
C TYR A 28 -1.41 4.00 -19.53
N GLU A 29 -2.40 4.27 -20.39
CA GLU A 29 -2.16 4.83 -21.74
C GLU A 29 -1.38 6.16 -21.69
N SER A 30 -1.68 7.02 -20.71
CA SER A 30 -0.92 8.27 -20.51
C SER A 30 0.56 8.01 -20.20
N VAL A 31 0.87 6.96 -19.44
CA VAL A 31 2.25 6.62 -19.07
C VAL A 31 3.04 6.16 -20.30
N ALA A 32 2.42 5.44 -21.24
CA ALA A 32 3.07 5.04 -22.49
C ALA A 32 3.39 6.23 -23.43
N ALA A 33 2.62 7.31 -23.32
CA ALA A 33 2.76 8.50 -24.15
C ALA A 33 3.79 9.50 -23.61
N GLU A 34 4.07 9.48 -22.30
CA GLU A 34 4.99 10.40 -21.63
C GLU A 34 6.47 10.07 -21.89
N ASP A 35 7.31 11.12 -21.94
CA ASP A 35 8.77 10.99 -21.95
C ASP A 35 9.32 11.04 -20.52
N PHE A 36 10.22 10.10 -20.21
CA PHE A 36 10.87 9.96 -18.90
C PHE A 36 12.38 10.13 -19.03
N GLU A 37 12.97 10.87 -18.10
CA GLU A 37 14.42 11.12 -18.05
C GLU A 37 15.15 10.12 -17.15
N SER A 38 14.45 9.56 -16.15
CA SER A 38 14.96 8.55 -15.23
C SER A 38 13.94 7.42 -15.04
N VAL A 39 14.42 6.22 -14.71
CA VAL A 39 13.57 5.05 -14.48
C VAL A 39 12.73 5.24 -13.21
N GLN A 40 13.24 5.97 -12.23
CA GLN A 40 12.54 6.35 -11.01
C GLN A 40 11.32 7.23 -11.32
N ASP A 41 11.45 8.14 -12.29
CA ASP A 41 10.38 9.01 -12.76
C ASP A 41 9.27 8.21 -13.47
N LEU A 42 9.65 7.19 -14.26
CA LEU A 42 8.72 6.22 -14.84
C LEU A 42 7.98 5.43 -13.74
N PHE A 43 8.71 4.90 -12.76
CA PHE A 43 8.11 4.13 -11.67
C PHE A 43 7.20 4.97 -10.78
N ALA A 44 7.53 6.24 -10.53
CA ALA A 44 6.67 7.18 -9.83
C ALA A 44 5.34 7.38 -10.57
N ALA A 45 5.38 7.56 -11.89
CA ALA A 45 4.16 7.68 -12.71
C ALA A 45 3.30 6.41 -12.68
N ILE A 46 3.91 5.22 -12.82
CA ILE A 46 3.21 3.93 -12.73
C ILE A 46 2.57 3.77 -11.35
N LEU A 47 3.35 3.99 -10.28
CA LEU A 47 2.87 3.83 -8.91
C LEU A 47 1.72 4.79 -8.63
N TYR A 48 1.86 6.07 -8.96
CA TYR A 48 0.82 7.08 -8.79
C TYR A 48 -0.51 6.67 -9.45
N LYS A 49 -0.47 6.24 -10.72
CA LYS A 49 -1.67 5.81 -11.46
C LYS A 49 -2.32 4.60 -10.81
N GLY A 50 -1.51 3.59 -10.47
CA GLY A 50 -2.00 2.37 -9.83
C GLY A 50 -2.64 2.65 -8.47
N THR A 51 -2.03 3.49 -7.65
CA THR A 51 -2.51 3.76 -6.30
C THR A 51 -3.68 4.75 -6.29
N ALA A 52 -3.71 5.71 -7.22
CA ALA A 52 -4.89 6.55 -7.42
C ALA A 52 -6.12 5.71 -7.82
N GLN A 53 -5.93 4.66 -8.62
CA GLN A 53 -7.00 3.71 -8.94
C GLN A 53 -7.43 2.91 -7.71
N GLN A 54 -6.48 2.36 -6.94
CA GLN A 54 -6.79 1.62 -5.71
C GLN A 54 -7.55 2.48 -4.70
N LEU A 55 -7.14 3.74 -4.51
CA LEU A 55 -7.83 4.67 -3.62
C LEU A 55 -9.28 4.94 -4.05
N LYS A 56 -9.56 5.00 -5.36
CA LYS A 56 -10.94 5.14 -5.88
C LYS A 56 -11.80 3.89 -5.64
N GLN A 57 -11.19 2.71 -5.68
CA GLN A 57 -11.89 1.43 -5.48
C GLN A 57 -12.03 1.06 -3.99
N GLY A 58 -11.21 1.66 -3.13
CA GLY A 58 -11.05 1.32 -1.72
C GLY A 58 -9.76 0.52 -1.50
N LEU A 59 -9.00 0.89 -0.48
CA LEU A 59 -7.78 0.17 -0.12
C LEU A 59 -8.11 -1.26 0.31
N HIS A 60 -7.20 -2.19 0.03
CA HIS A 60 -7.31 -3.57 0.51
C HIS A 60 -7.36 -3.58 2.03
N ARG A 61 -8.31 -4.33 2.60
CA ARG A 61 -8.53 -4.45 4.04
C ARG A 61 -8.46 -5.89 4.48
N GLU A 62 -7.89 -6.11 5.64
CA GLU A 62 -7.76 -7.44 6.24
C GLU A 62 -8.30 -7.42 7.67
N TYR A 63 -8.85 -8.57 8.09
CA TYR A 63 -9.25 -8.78 9.47
C TYR A 63 -8.01 -9.10 10.31
N ILE A 64 -7.69 -8.23 11.26
CA ILE A 64 -6.60 -8.43 12.22
C ILE A 64 -7.22 -8.89 13.53
N PRO A 65 -6.76 -10.02 14.11
CA PRO A 65 -7.26 -10.50 15.38
C PRO A 65 -6.72 -9.62 16.51
N TYR A 66 -7.61 -9.15 17.37
CA TYR A 66 -7.30 -8.44 18.61
C TYR A 66 -7.75 -9.26 19.80
N ASN A 67 -6.93 -9.24 20.85
CA ASN A 67 -7.28 -9.72 22.17
C ASN A 67 -7.01 -8.58 23.17
N GLU A 68 -8.08 -7.91 23.60
CA GLU A 68 -7.98 -6.72 24.42
C GLU A 68 -8.88 -6.77 25.65
N SER A 69 -8.42 -6.13 26.73
CA SER A 69 -9.25 -5.93 27.91
C SER A 69 -10.11 -4.68 27.74
N LEU A 70 -11.43 -4.81 27.63
CA LEU A 70 -12.39 -3.73 27.37
C LEU A 70 -13.40 -3.58 28.53
N VAL A 71 -14.00 -2.40 28.65
CA VAL A 71 -15.08 -2.14 29.65
C VAL A 71 -16.44 -2.62 29.13
N PHE A 72 -16.56 -2.83 27.82
CA PHE A 72 -17.76 -3.30 27.13
C PHE A 72 -17.45 -4.61 26.38
N MET A 73 -18.49 -5.35 26.00
CA MET A 73 -18.34 -6.57 25.22
C MET A 73 -18.11 -6.22 23.75
N ARG A 74 -17.05 -6.78 23.14
CA ARG A 74 -16.79 -6.77 21.70
C ARG A 74 -16.37 -8.18 21.27
N GLY A 75 -17.03 -8.74 20.26
CA GLY A 75 -16.74 -10.10 19.79
C GLY A 75 -16.95 -11.18 20.87
N LYS A 76 -16.01 -12.12 20.97
CA LYS A 76 -16.05 -13.26 21.88
C LYS A 76 -15.37 -12.92 23.20
N ILE A 77 -15.98 -13.30 24.33
CA ILE A 77 -15.39 -13.13 25.66
C ILE A 77 -14.37 -14.25 25.90
N ASP A 78 -13.12 -13.88 26.22
CA ASP A 78 -12.13 -14.77 26.82
C ASP A 78 -12.40 -14.89 28.33
N LEU A 79 -13.03 -16.00 28.71
CA LEU A 79 -13.44 -16.27 30.08
C LEU A 79 -12.24 -16.35 31.04
N PRO A 80 -11.16 -17.13 30.77
CA PRO A 80 -9.94 -17.12 31.57
C PRO A 80 -9.42 -15.71 31.89
N GLY A 81 -9.18 -14.87 30.86
CA GLY A 81 -8.66 -13.51 31.06
C GLY A 81 -9.64 -12.62 31.83
N THR A 82 -10.94 -12.74 31.57
CA THR A 82 -11.99 -12.00 32.27
C THR A 82 -12.06 -12.37 33.76
N ILE A 83 -11.96 -13.67 34.08
CA ILE A 83 -11.95 -14.15 35.47
C ILE A 83 -10.71 -13.59 36.20
N GLN A 84 -9.54 -13.59 35.56
CA GLN A 84 -8.32 -13.01 36.14
C GLN A 84 -8.48 -11.51 36.43
N ASN A 85 -9.06 -10.74 35.50
CA ASN A 85 -9.38 -9.32 35.73
C ASN A 85 -10.31 -9.14 36.92
N ARG A 86 -11.36 -9.96 37.03
CA ARG A 86 -12.29 -9.92 38.17
C ARG A 86 -11.60 -10.24 39.49
N MET A 87 -10.70 -11.22 39.53
CA MET A 87 -9.90 -11.54 40.72
C MET A 87 -9.00 -10.36 41.13
N GLN A 88 -8.49 -9.60 40.16
CA GLN A 88 -7.74 -8.35 40.38
C GLN A 88 -8.64 -7.14 40.68
N ARG A 89 -9.96 -7.34 40.87
CA ARG A 89 -10.96 -6.28 41.08
C ARG A 89 -11.03 -5.26 39.94
N LYS A 90 -10.60 -5.63 38.73
CA LYS A 90 -10.75 -4.83 37.50
C LYS A 90 -12.09 -5.16 36.85
N GLN A 91 -12.94 -4.17 36.65
CA GLN A 91 -14.23 -4.32 35.97
C GLN A 91 -14.05 -4.24 34.44
N ARG A 92 -13.35 -5.23 33.88
CA ARG A 92 -13.07 -5.32 32.43
C ARG A 92 -13.20 -6.75 31.94
N LEU A 93 -13.73 -6.92 30.74
CA LEU A 93 -13.79 -8.17 30.01
C LEU A 93 -12.54 -8.30 29.14
N VAL A 94 -11.99 -9.50 29.00
CA VAL A 94 -11.01 -9.79 27.94
C VAL A 94 -11.80 -10.28 26.73
N CYS A 95 -11.60 -9.66 25.59
CA CYS A 95 -12.41 -9.83 24.39
C CYS A 95 -11.52 -10.14 23.18
N GLU A 96 -11.88 -11.20 22.46
CA GLU A 96 -11.31 -11.61 21.18
C GLU A 96 -12.24 -11.14 20.05
N TYR A 97 -11.73 -10.34 19.13
CA TYR A 97 -12.48 -9.88 17.97
C TYR A 97 -11.55 -9.56 16.80
N ASP A 98 -12.11 -9.59 15.60
CA ASP A 98 -11.38 -9.17 14.41
C ASP A 98 -11.71 -7.72 14.07
N GLU A 99 -10.69 -6.92 13.81
CA GLU A 99 -10.84 -5.55 13.33
C GLU A 99 -10.44 -5.45 11.87
N LEU A 100 -11.34 -4.90 11.05
CA LEU A 100 -11.09 -4.66 9.64
C LEU A 100 -10.14 -3.46 9.49
N SER A 101 -8.92 -3.71 9.02
CA SER A 101 -7.86 -2.71 8.94
C SER A 101 -7.27 -2.59 7.55
N GLU A 102 -6.99 -1.35 7.13
CA GLU A 102 -6.20 -1.04 5.94
C GLU A 102 -4.70 -1.16 6.20
N ASN A 103 -4.27 -1.28 7.46
CA ASN A 103 -2.87 -1.38 7.82
C ASN A 103 -2.34 -2.81 7.67
N ASN A 104 -2.27 -3.29 6.43
CA ASN A 104 -1.68 -4.57 6.05
C ASN A 104 -0.36 -4.39 5.29
N ILE A 105 0.36 -5.51 5.10
CA ILE A 105 1.68 -5.51 4.45
C ILE A 105 1.64 -4.93 3.03
N TYR A 106 0.57 -5.18 2.27
CA TYR A 106 0.45 -4.69 0.89
C TYR A 106 0.37 -3.16 0.84
N ASN A 107 -0.48 -2.58 1.67
CA ASN A 107 -0.62 -1.12 1.76
C ASN A 107 0.63 -0.47 2.38
N GLN A 108 1.31 -1.15 3.31
CA GLN A 108 2.60 -0.68 3.85
C GLN A 108 3.70 -0.66 2.78
N ILE A 109 3.77 -1.67 1.91
CA ILE A 109 4.72 -1.70 0.78
C ILE A 109 4.46 -0.50 -0.14
N LEU A 110 3.20 -0.25 -0.51
CA LEU A 110 2.85 0.88 -1.38
C LEU A 110 3.22 2.21 -0.73
N LYS A 111 2.81 2.43 0.52
CA LYS A 111 3.09 3.66 1.27
C LYS A 111 4.58 3.91 1.41
N THR A 112 5.35 2.86 1.74
CA THR A 112 6.80 2.95 1.92
C THR A 112 7.51 3.22 0.60
N THR A 113 7.10 2.56 -0.49
CA THR A 113 7.65 2.80 -1.82
C THR A 113 7.41 4.24 -2.28
N MET A 114 6.19 4.77 -2.08
CA MET A 114 5.91 6.19 -2.34
C MET A 114 6.81 7.10 -1.52
N PHE A 115 6.95 6.84 -0.22
CA PHE A 115 7.76 7.66 0.68
C PHE A 115 9.22 7.78 0.20
N TYR A 116 9.80 6.69 -0.31
CA TYR A 116 11.14 6.73 -0.90
C TYR A 116 11.19 7.51 -2.22
N LEU A 117 10.23 7.29 -3.13
CA LEU A 117 10.19 8.01 -4.41
C LEU A 117 9.99 9.53 -4.23
N LEU A 118 9.23 9.95 -3.20
CA LEU A 118 9.07 11.37 -2.87
C LEU A 118 10.39 12.05 -2.46
N GLN A 119 11.30 11.30 -1.87
CA GLN A 119 12.60 11.81 -1.42
C GLN A 119 13.68 11.72 -2.51
N ASP A 120 13.49 10.86 -3.51
CA ASP A 120 14.44 10.66 -4.60
C ASP A 120 14.63 11.95 -5.43
N ALA A 121 15.89 12.30 -5.73
CA ALA A 121 16.23 13.50 -6.47
C ALA A 121 15.94 13.38 -7.98
N GLU A 122 15.89 12.17 -8.51
CA GLU A 122 15.65 11.90 -9.94
C GLU A 122 14.16 11.92 -10.31
N VAL A 123 13.26 11.91 -9.32
CA VAL A 123 11.82 12.05 -9.55
C VAL A 123 11.47 13.53 -9.72
N LYS A 124 10.83 13.86 -10.86
CA LYS A 124 10.43 15.24 -11.17
C LYS A 124 9.42 15.75 -10.13
N LYS A 125 9.50 17.04 -9.80
CA LYS A 125 8.60 17.68 -8.81
C LYS A 125 7.12 17.52 -9.14
N GLU A 126 6.76 17.45 -10.42
CA GLU A 126 5.37 17.25 -10.87
C GLU A 126 4.82 15.86 -10.52
N ARG A 127 5.71 14.89 -10.26
CA ARG A 127 5.38 13.50 -9.92
C ARG A 127 5.75 13.14 -8.48
N LYS A 128 6.08 14.14 -7.65
CA LYS A 128 6.13 14.05 -6.19
C LYS A 128 4.81 14.54 -5.61
#